data_AF-A0A3D4S1K5-F1
#
_entry.id   AF-A0A3D4S1K5-F1
#
_cell.length_a   1.000
_cell.length_b   1.000
_cell.length_c   1.000
_cell.angle_alpha   90.00
_cell.angle_beta   90.00
_cell.angle_gamma   90.00
#
_symmetry.space_group_name_H-M   'P 1'
#
loop_
_entity.id
_entity.type
_entity.pdbx_description
1 polymer ?
#
loop_
_entity_poly.entity_id
_entity_poly.type
_entity_poly.pdbx_seq_one_letter_code
_entity_poly.pdbx_strand_id
1 'polypeptide(L)'
;EIRSRFDELCRTRTNYETLNGHLKRLARNKEELLGVLDDPDLPLHNNLSESDIREYVSRRKTSGSTRSEDGRRCRDTFTSLKKTCANWASRSGTTCTTGWRG
;
A
#
# COMPACT_ATOMS: atom_id res chain seq x y z
N GLU A 1 11.80 -6.00 -24.82
CA GLU A 1 12.32 -7.16 -24.03
C GLU A 1 11.44 -7.52 -22.83
N ILE A 2 11.20 -6.60 -21.89
CA ILE A 2 10.45 -6.87 -20.63
C ILE A 2 9.04 -7.43 -20.88
N ARG A 3 8.29 -6.87 -21.83
CA ARG A 3 6.93 -7.35 -22.17
C ARG A 3 6.92 -8.82 -22.61
N SER A 4 7.93 -9.25 -23.36
CA SER A 4 8.06 -10.62 -23.85
C SER A 4 8.41 -11.60 -22.72
N ARG A 5 9.30 -11.20 -21.81
CA ARG A 5 9.67 -12.01 -20.63
C ARG A 5 8.49 -12.16 -19.66
N PHE A 6 7.66 -11.13 -19.53
CA PHE A 6 6.43 -11.19 -18.74
C PHE A 6 5.43 -12.20 -19.31
N ASP A 7 5.27 -12.23 -20.64
CA ASP A 7 4.40 -13.20 -21.31
C ASP A 7 4.89 -14.64 -21.12
N GLU A 8 6.20 -14.85 -21.21
CA GLU A 8 6.82 -16.16 -20.97
C GLU A 8 6.60 -16.65 -19.53
N LEU A 9 6.80 -15.75 -18.55
CA LEU A 9 6.53 -16.03 -17.15
C LEU A 9 5.07 -16.44 -16.91
N CYS A 10 4.12 -15.69 -17.49
CA CYS A 10 2.69 -15.97 -17.33
C CYS A 10 2.23 -17.24 -18.05
N ARG A 11 2.95 -17.68 -19.09
CA ARG A 11 2.70 -18.94 -19.82
C ARG A 11 3.24 -20.16 -19.07
N THR A 12 4.13 -19.97 -18.11
CA THR A 12 4.71 -21.06 -17.33
C THR A 12 3.61 -21.77 -16.54
N ARG A 13 3.49 -23.09 -16.70
CA ARG A 13 2.62 -23.93 -15.86
C ARG A 13 3.46 -24.60 -14.78
N THR A 14 3.00 -24.47 -13.56
CA THR A 14 3.60 -25.12 -12.38
C THR A 14 2.65 -26.19 -11.85
N ASN A 15 3.15 -27.08 -10.98
CA ASN A 15 2.32 -28.10 -10.34
C ASN A 15 1.44 -27.54 -9.20
N TYR A 16 1.44 -26.22 -8.99
CA TYR A 16 0.68 -25.54 -7.95
C TYR A 16 -0.50 -24.80 -8.57
N GLU A 17 -1.72 -25.27 -8.30
CA GLU A 17 -2.95 -24.69 -8.89
C GLU A 17 -3.18 -23.24 -8.45
N THR A 18 -2.85 -22.90 -7.21
CA THR A 18 -2.93 -21.53 -6.68
C THR A 18 -2.00 -20.60 -7.46
N LEU A 19 -0.75 -21.01 -7.67
CA LEU A 19 0.24 -20.24 -8.43
C LEU A 19 -0.20 -20.06 -9.88
N ASN A 20 -0.72 -21.10 -10.52
CA ASN A 20 -1.27 -21.01 -11.88
C ASN A 20 -2.46 -20.03 -11.94
N GLY A 21 -3.31 -20.00 -10.91
CA GLY A 21 -4.38 -19.01 -10.78
C GLY A 21 -3.86 -17.57 -10.68
N HIS A 22 -2.80 -17.36 -9.89
CA HIS A 22 -2.13 -16.06 -9.79
C HIS A 22 -1.49 -15.63 -11.12
N LEU A 23 -0.81 -16.54 -11.83
CA LEU A 23 -0.22 -16.27 -13.15
C LEU A 23 -1.27 -15.89 -14.19
N LYS A 24 -2.43 -16.58 -14.21
CA LYS A 24 -3.57 -16.21 -15.07
C LYS A 24 -4.10 -14.81 -14.76
N ARG A 25 -4.17 -14.44 -13.47
CA ARG A 25 -4.63 -13.11 -13.06
C ARG A 25 -3.60 -12.03 -13.42
N LEU A 26 -2.31 -12.30 -13.25
CA LEU A 26 -1.24 -11.41 -13.69
C LEU A 26 -1.28 -11.18 -15.21
N ALA A 27 -1.52 -12.24 -15.99
CA ALA A 27 -1.67 -12.14 -17.43
C ALA A 27 -2.85 -11.25 -17.85
N ARG A 28 -3.97 -11.29 -17.11
CA ARG A 28 -5.15 -10.44 -17.37
C ARG A 28 -4.88 -8.96 -17.07
N ASN A 29 -4.08 -8.66 -16.05
CA ASN A 29 -3.76 -7.30 -15.63
C ASN A 29 -2.46 -6.78 -16.28
N LYS A 30 -2.00 -7.42 -17.36
CA LYS A 30 -0.73 -7.10 -18.02
C LYS A 30 -0.65 -5.64 -18.46
N GLU A 31 -1.73 -5.10 -19.01
CA GLU A 31 -1.76 -3.72 -19.53
C GLU A 31 -1.58 -2.69 -18.42
N GLU A 32 -2.26 -2.88 -17.28
CA GLU A 32 -2.12 -2.02 -16.11
C GLU A 32 -0.72 -2.10 -15.50
N LEU A 33 -0.15 -3.31 -15.40
CA LEU A 33 1.16 -3.54 -14.76
C LEU A 33 2.34 -3.08 -15.62
N LEU A 34 2.21 -3.14 -16.95
CA LEU A 34 3.26 -2.71 -17.89
C LEU A 34 3.06 -1.27 -18.36
N GLY A 35 1.97 -0.59 -18.00
CA GLY A 35 1.75 0.83 -18.30
C GLY A 35 2.83 1.75 -17.71
N VAL A 36 3.49 1.35 -16.62
CA VAL A 36 4.64 2.08 -16.05
C VAL A 36 5.85 2.14 -17.00
N LEU A 37 5.93 1.26 -18.00
CA LEU A 37 6.96 1.32 -19.03
C LEU A 37 6.68 2.40 -20.07
N ASP A 38 5.42 2.81 -20.21
CA ASP A 38 4.99 3.85 -21.16
C ASP A 38 5.04 5.25 -20.52
N ASP A 39 4.79 5.35 -19.21
CA ASP A 39 4.89 6.59 -18.42
C ASP A 39 5.93 6.47 -17.29
N PRO A 40 7.22 6.73 -17.56
CA PRO A 40 8.31 6.59 -16.58
C PRO A 40 8.27 7.62 -15.46
N ASP A 41 7.51 8.71 -15.62
CA ASP A 41 7.34 9.76 -14.63
C ASP A 41 6.43 9.34 -13.47
N LEU A 42 5.68 8.24 -13.60
CA LEU A 42 4.90 7.70 -12.50
C LEU A 42 5.83 7.03 -11.47
N PRO A 43 5.84 7.50 -10.20
CA PRO A 43 6.64 6.86 -9.18
C PRO A 43 6.16 5.41 -8.95
N LEU A 44 7.03 4.44 -9.23
CA LEU A 44 6.78 3.01 -8.99
C LEU A 44 6.63 2.68 -7.49
N HIS A 45 6.92 3.63 -6.60
CA HIS A 45 6.82 3.44 -5.16
C HIS A 45 5.41 3.70 -4.62
N ASN A 46 4.73 2.60 -4.31
CA ASN A 46 3.53 2.53 -3.48
C ASN A 46 3.80 2.86 -1.99
N ASN A 47 4.90 3.57 -1.66
CA ASN A 47 5.34 3.76 -0.28
C ASN A 47 4.35 4.61 0.54
N LEU A 48 3.68 5.56 -0.11
CA LEU A 48 2.67 6.41 0.53
C LEU A 48 1.40 5.61 0.86
N SER A 49 0.83 4.86 -0.09
CA SER A 49 -0.38 4.08 0.19
C SER A 49 -0.10 2.87 1.07
N GLU A 50 1.11 2.28 1.01
CA GLU A 50 1.53 1.24 1.94
C GLU A 50 1.68 1.79 3.37
N SER A 51 2.29 2.98 3.54
CA SER A 51 2.42 3.63 4.85
C SER A 51 1.04 3.91 5.48
N ASP A 52 0.07 4.33 4.67
CA ASP A 52 -1.30 4.58 5.12
C ASP A 52 -2.00 3.33 5.65
N ILE A 53 -1.81 2.19 4.99
CA ILE A 53 -2.36 0.91 5.41
C ILE A 53 -1.58 0.33 6.59
N ARG A 54 -0.26 0.54 6.65
CA ARG A 54 0.62 -0.02 7.69
C ARG A 54 0.28 0.52 9.07
N GLU A 55 0.03 1.82 9.22
CA GLU A 55 -0.44 2.38 10.51
C GLU A 55 -1.78 1.77 10.93
N TYR A 56 -2.70 1.60 9.97
CA TYR A 56 -4.02 1.02 10.22
C TYR A 56 -3.96 -0.47 10.64
N VAL A 57 -3.17 -1.27 9.92
CA VAL A 57 -3.00 -2.72 10.17
C VAL A 57 -2.25 -2.96 11.47
N SER A 58 -1.14 -2.26 11.72
CA SER A 58 -0.38 -2.39 12.97
C SER A 58 -1.23 -2.03 14.19
N ARG A 59 -1.96 -0.91 14.13
CA ARG A 59 -2.83 -0.50 15.24
C ARG A 59 -4.01 -1.46 15.43
N ARG A 60 -4.55 -2.08 14.37
CA ARG A 60 -5.57 -3.16 14.53
C ARG A 60 -4.97 -4.40 15.22
N LYS A 61 -3.76 -4.81 14.84
CA LYS A 61 -3.07 -5.96 15.44
C LYS A 61 -2.81 -5.76 16.93
N THR A 62 -2.42 -4.55 17.33
CA THR A 62 -2.15 -4.23 18.74
C THR A 62 -3.43 -4.00 19.57
N SER A 63 -4.47 -3.36 19.01
CA SER A 63 -5.67 -2.97 19.79
C SER A 63 -6.77 -4.03 19.86
N GLY A 64 -6.69 -5.11 19.07
CA GLY A 64 -7.89 -5.87 18.69
C GLY A 64 -8.86 -5.01 17.86
N SER A 65 -9.77 -5.63 17.10
CA SER A 65 -10.71 -4.86 16.27
C SER A 65 -11.68 -4.04 17.12
N THR A 66 -12.13 -2.89 16.61
CA THR A 66 -13.18 -2.11 17.25
C THR A 66 -14.51 -2.88 17.23
N ARG A 67 -15.09 -3.15 18.40
CA ARG A 67 -16.37 -3.89 18.53
C ARG A 67 -17.63 -3.07 18.20
N SER A 68 -17.49 -1.77 17.89
CA SER A 68 -18.58 -0.84 17.60
C SER A 68 -18.24 0.09 16.42
N GLU A 69 -19.26 0.47 15.66
CA GLU A 69 -19.18 1.38 14.51
C GLU A 69 -18.78 2.81 14.91
N ASP A 70 -19.29 3.30 16.05
CA ASP A 70 -18.93 4.62 16.59
C ASP A 70 -17.45 4.71 16.95
N GLY A 71 -16.92 3.64 17.55
CA GLY A 71 -15.50 3.56 17.85
C GLY A 71 -14.62 3.55 16.60
N ARG A 72 -15.14 3.04 15.46
CA ARG A 72 -14.44 3.08 14.17
C ARG A 72 -14.42 4.51 13.63
N ARG A 73 -15.56 5.20 13.63
CA ARG A 73 -15.66 6.60 13.16
C ARG A 73 -14.78 7.55 13.96
N CYS A 74 -14.79 7.47 15.29
CA CYS A 74 -13.93 8.29 16.15
C CYS A 74 -12.43 8.03 15.91
N ARG A 75 -12.05 6.79 15.60
CA ARG A 75 -10.67 6.45 15.28
C ARG A 75 -10.24 6.99 13.92
N ASP A 76 -11.11 6.91 12.92
CA ASP A 76 -10.82 7.38 11.57
C ASP A 76 -10.69 8.91 11.53
N THR A 77 -11.59 9.64 12.22
CA THR A 77 -11.49 11.10 12.35
C THR A 77 -10.20 11.54 13.04
N PHE A 78 -9.84 10.89 14.15
CA PHE A 78 -8.58 11.20 14.86
C PHE A 78 -7.34 10.90 14.02
N THR A 79 -7.38 9.83 13.22
CA THR A 79 -6.27 9.48 12.32
C THR A 79 -6.09 10.51 11.21
N SER A 80 -7.18 10.96 10.60
CA SER A 80 -7.15 12.01 9.58
C SER A 80 -6.61 13.34 10.12
N LEU A 81 -6.99 13.73 11.35
CA LEU A 81 -6.45 14.92 12.02
C LEU A 81 -4.94 14.79 12.28
N LYS A 82 -4.52 13.67 12.88
CA LYS A 82 -3.10 13.41 13.17
C LYS A 82 -2.24 13.43 11.90
N LYS A 83 -2.70 12.80 10.82
CA LYS A 83 -2.01 12.80 9.53
C LYS A 83 -1.93 14.19 8.91
N THR A 84 -3.00 14.96 9.00
CA THR A 84 -2.99 16.35 8.54
C THR A 84 -1.93 17.15 9.29
N CYS A 85 -1.90 17.10 10.62
CA CYS A 85 -0.86 17.78 11.40
C CYS A 85 0.57 17.32 11.06
N ALA A 86 0.80 16.01 10.86
CA ALA A 86 2.11 15.49 10.46
C ALA A 86 2.52 15.98 9.05
N ASN A 87 1.59 16.04 8.11
CA ASN A 87 1.81 16.58 6.76
C ASN A 87 2.06 18.09 6.76
N TRP A 88 1.39 18.84 7.63
CA TRP A 88 1.67 20.26 7.80
C TRP A 88 3.05 20.49 8.42
N ALA A 89 3.42 19.72 9.45
CA ALA A 89 4.72 19.82 10.11
C ALA A 89 5.91 19.46 9.20
N SER A 90 5.73 18.48 8.30
CA SER A 90 6.76 18.12 7.31
C SER A 90 6.92 19.19 6.22
N ARG A 91 5.83 19.87 5.83
CA ARG A 91 5.86 20.96 4.83
C ARG A 91 6.36 22.29 5.41
N SER A 92 6.21 22.52 6.71
CA SER A 92 6.69 23.73 7.38
C SER A 92 8.18 23.69 7.78
N GLY A 93 8.91 22.63 7.40
CA GLY A 93 10.34 22.47 7.74
C GLY A 93 10.61 22.38 9.24
N THR A 94 9.58 22.14 10.06
CA THR A 94 9.69 22.10 11.51
C THR A 94 9.88 20.66 11.94
N THR A 95 11.10 20.13 11.81
CA THR A 95 11.47 18.86 12.44
C THR A 95 11.47 19.06 13.96
N CYS A 96 10.30 18.96 14.58
CA CYS A 96 10.18 18.90 16.02
C CYS A 96 10.54 17.46 16.44
N THR A 97 11.81 17.25 16.75
CA THR A 97 12.30 16.05 17.43
C THR A 97 11.75 16.04 18.86
N THR A 98 10.53 15.57 19.06
CA THR A 98 10.07 15.16 20.39
C THR A 98 9.94 13.65 20.39
N GLY A 99 10.97 13.02 20.94
CA GLY A 99 10.98 11.60 21.26
C GLY A 99 9.83 11.29 22.23
N TRP A 100 8.98 10.34 21.83
CA TRP A 100 8.04 9.70 22.73
C TRP A 100 8.76 8.58 23.47
N ARG A 101 9.18 8.87 24.70
CA ARG A 101 9.54 7.90 25.73
C ARG A 101 8.38 7.91 26.73
N GLY A 102 7.68 6.79 26.89
CA GLY A 102 6.53 6.63 27.77
C GLY A 102 5.62 5.51 27.30
#